data_AF-A0A5Q4VJ09-F1
#
_entry.id   AF-A0A5Q4VJ09-F1
#
_cell.length_a   1.000
_cell.length_b   1.000
_cell.length_c   1.000
_cell.angle_alpha   90.00
_cell.angle_beta   90.00
_cell.angle_gamma   90.00
#
_symmetry.space_group_name_H-M   'P 1'
#
loop_
_entity.id
_entity.type
_entity.pdbx_description
1 polymer ?
#
loop_
_entity_poly.entity_id
_entity_poly.type
_entity_poly.pdbx_seq_one_letter_code
_entity_poly.pdbx_strand_id
1 'polypeptide(L)'
;MKIALVTGCKTLWRAEGLDEEGFGLKTGEIQVRLVPRFYRPTEVYTLARDASRTKKALSWQPKTSLKELYPMMMEAAFRRNRDELCF
;
A
#
# COMPACT_ATOMS: atom_id res chain seq x y z
N MET A 1 -13.16 14.67 -4.36
CA MET A 1 -12.93 14.03 -3.05
C MET A 1 -12.72 12.54 -3.25
N LYS A 2 -11.56 11.99 -2.86
CA LYS A 2 -11.25 10.56 -2.97
C LYS A 2 -11.42 9.91 -1.59
N ILE A 3 -12.03 8.73 -1.53
CA ILE A 3 -12.17 7.95 -0.30
C ILE A 3 -11.47 6.62 -0.52
N ALA A 4 -10.54 6.28 0.37
CA ALA A 4 -9.82 5.01 0.38
C ALA A 4 -10.09 4.26 1.69
N LEU A 5 -10.09 2.93 1.61
CA LEU A 5 -10.16 2.06 2.78
C LEU A 5 -8.75 1.58 3.11
N VAL A 6 -8.22 2.06 4.23
CA VAL A 6 -6.97 1.56 4.81
C VAL A 6 -7.37 0.87 6.10
N THR A 7 -7.20 -0.45 6.18
CA THR A 7 -7.34 -1.24 7.42
C THR A 7 -8.67 -1.07 8.19
N GLY A 8 -9.78 -0.83 7.47
CA GLY A 8 -11.10 -0.58 8.07
C GLY A 8 -11.35 0.88 8.49
N CYS A 9 -10.35 1.75 8.38
CA CYS A 9 -10.48 3.20 8.49
C CYS A 9 -10.86 3.77 7.12
N LYS A 10 -11.95 4.56 7.10
CA LYS A 10 -12.29 5.36 5.92
C LYS A 10 -11.44 6.62 5.96
N THR A 11 -10.65 6.85 4.92
CA THR A 11 -9.76 8.01 4.82
C THR A 11 -10.33 9.02 3.83
N LEU A 12 -10.36 10.30 4.22
CA LEU A 12 -10.70 11.44 3.38
C LEU A 12 -9.41 12.15 2.95
N TRP A 13 -9.21 12.24 1.64
CA TRP A 13 -8.07 12.96 1.06
C TRP A 13 -8.41 14.43 0.81
N ARG A 14 -7.52 15.32 1.24
CA ARG A 14 -7.61 16.78 1.07
C ARG A 14 -6.31 17.31 0.44
N ALA A 15 -6.42 18.47 -0.21
CA ALA A 15 -5.35 19.11 -1.00
C ALA A 15 -4.83 18.23 -2.15
N GLU A 16 -3.83 18.72 -2.87
CA GLU A 16 -3.23 18.08 -4.03
C GLU A 16 -1.72 18.29 -4.04
N GLY A 17 -0.97 17.43 -4.72
CA GLY A 17 0.49 17.54 -4.80
C GLY A 17 1.14 17.23 -3.45
N LEU A 18 2.18 17.97 -3.08
CA LEU A 18 2.96 17.71 -1.86
C LEU A 18 2.21 18.00 -0.56
N ASP A 19 1.11 18.75 -0.64
CA ASP A 19 0.27 19.08 0.51
C ASP A 19 -0.88 18.08 0.70
N GLU A 20 -0.95 17.01 -0.11
CA GLU A 20 -2.02 16.01 0.01
C GLU A 20 -1.90 15.22 1.33
N GLU A 21 -2.99 15.24 2.09
CA GLU A 21 -3.10 14.59 3.41
C GLU A 21 -4.35 13.70 3.48
N GLY A 22 -4.18 12.53 4.11
CA GLY A 22 -5.23 11.55 4.36
C GLY A 22 -5.71 11.61 5.81
N PHE A 23 -6.95 12.05 6.01
CA PHE A 23 -7.58 12.16 7.33
C PHE A 23 -8.47 10.96 7.63
N GLY A 24 -8.39 10.41 8.84
CA GLY A 24 -9.33 9.39 9.30
C GLY A 24 -10.71 9.99 9.52
N LEU A 25 -11.75 9.50 8.84
CA LEU A 25 -13.11 10.06 8.97
C LEU A 25 -13.71 9.94 10.38
N LYS A 26 -13.27 8.93 11.15
CA LYS A 26 -13.75 8.71 12.52
C LYS A 26 -12.97 9.51 13.56
N THR A 27 -11.67 9.64 13.39
CA THR A 27 -10.78 10.27 14.38
C THR A 27 -10.57 11.76 14.10
N GLY A 28 -10.69 12.19 12.86
CA GLY A 28 -10.32 13.54 12.42
C GLY A 28 -8.81 13.76 12.34
N GLU A 29 -8.01 12.74 12.67
CA GLU A 29 -6.55 12.81 12.70
C GLU A 29 -5.94 12.53 11.33
N ILE A 30 -4.74 13.08 11.12
CA ILE A 30 -3.94 12.80 9.92
C ILE A 30 -3.34 11.39 10.06
N GLN A 31 -3.74 10.49 9.16
CA GLN A 31 -3.24 9.11 9.10
C GLN A 31 -2.12 8.95 8.05
N VAL A 32 -2.14 9.77 7.00
CA VAL A 32 -1.17 9.73 5.89
C VAL A 32 -0.81 11.15 5.48
N ARG A 33 0.48 11.40 5.24
CA ARG A 33 1.02 12.67 4.73
C ARG A 33 2.14 12.39 3.74
N LEU A 34 2.29 13.25 2.74
CA LEU A 34 3.43 13.23 1.82
C LEU A 34 4.65 13.94 2.40
N VAL A 35 5.82 13.33 2.28
CA VAL A 35 7.09 13.92 2.73
C VAL A 35 8.06 13.95 1.54
N PRO A 36 8.51 15.13 1.08
CA PRO A 36 9.38 15.27 -0.10
C PRO A 36 10.65 14.42 -0.06
N ARG A 37 11.17 14.13 1.14
CA ARG A 37 12.36 13.29 1.36
C ARG A 37 12.23 11.87 0.79
N PHE A 38 11.01 11.33 0.63
CA PHE A 38 10.80 9.98 0.09
C PHE A 38 10.66 9.95 -1.44
N TYR A 39 10.63 11.10 -2.11
CA TYR A 39 10.65 11.16 -3.57
C TYR A 39 12.03 10.79 -4.09
N ARG A 40 12.06 10.00 -5.17
CA ARG A 40 13.31 9.65 -5.84
C ARG A 40 13.60 10.68 -6.92
N PRO A 41 14.88 11.07 -7.13
CA PRO A 41 15.26 11.97 -8.23
C PRO A 41 14.86 11.45 -9.62
N THR A 42 14.66 10.14 -9.75
CA THR A 42 14.15 9.50 -10.95
C THR A 42 13.05 8.54 -10.56
N GLU A 43 11.82 8.86 -10.93
CA GLU A 43 10.65 8.04 -10.67
C GLU A 43 10.38 7.05 -11.79
N VAL A 44 9.85 5.88 -11.42
CA VAL A 44 9.39 4.88 -12.37
C VAL A 44 7.87 4.85 -12.33
N TYR A 45 7.23 5.44 -13.35
CA TYR A 45 5.78 5.62 -13.37
C TYR A 45 4.97 4.32 -13.45
N THR A 46 5.50 3.27 -14.10
CA THR A 46 4.80 1.99 -14.21
C THR A 46 5.80 0.84 -14.34
N LEU A 47 5.59 -0.21 -13.57
CA LEU A 47 6.32 -1.48 -13.66
C LEU A 47 5.33 -2.62 -13.84
N ALA A 48 5.11 -3.00 -15.10
CA ALA A 48 4.30 -4.15 -15.45
C ALA A 48 5.11 -5.04 -16.42
N ARG A 49 5.25 -6.32 -16.09
CA ARG A 49 6.01 -7.28 -16.92
C ARG A 49 5.12 -8.44 -17.31
N ASP A 50 5.25 -8.87 -18.57
CA ASP A 50 4.62 -10.09 -19.07
C ASP A 50 5.46 -11.33 -18.69
N ALA A 51 4.85 -12.26 -17.98
CA ALA A 51 5.44 -13.53 -17.56
C ALA A 51 5.12 -14.70 -18.53
N SER A 52 4.57 -14.44 -19.71
CA SER A 52 4.18 -15.45 -20.70
C SER A 52 5.31 -16.40 -21.10
N ARG A 53 6.54 -15.90 -21.24
CA ARG A 53 7.73 -16.71 -21.53
C ARG A 53 8.00 -17.73 -20.43
N THR A 54 7.96 -17.31 -19.17
CA THR A 54 8.20 -18.17 -18.00
C THR A 54 7.09 -19.20 -17.84
N LYS A 55 5.84 -18.79 -18.08
CA LYS A 55 4.68 -19.71 -18.07
C LYS A 55 4.81 -20.80 -19.12
N LYS A 56 5.29 -20.49 -20.32
CA LYS A 56 5.51 -21.49 -21.39
C LYS A 56 6.69 -22.41 -21.12
N ALA A 57 7.81 -21.86 -20.63
CA ALA A 57 9.05 -22.63 -20.45
C ALA A 57 9.06 -23.48 -19.17
N LEU A 58 8.45 -22.98 -18.09
CA LEU A 58 8.55 -23.56 -16.75
C LEU A 58 7.20 -23.96 -16.15
N SER A 59 6.10 -23.78 -16.88
CA SER A 59 4.73 -23.94 -16.36
C SER A 59 4.46 -23.12 -15.09
N TRP A 60 5.27 -22.08 -14.84
CA TRP A 60 5.20 -21.28 -13.63
C TRP A 60 4.13 -20.19 -13.75
N GLN A 61 3.37 -19.99 -12.66
CA GLN A 61 2.36 -18.94 -12.52
C GLN A 61 2.33 -18.43 -11.08
N PRO A 62 2.04 -17.12 -10.86
CA PRO A 62 1.87 -16.59 -9.51
C PRO A 62 0.66 -17.25 -8.85
N LYS A 63 0.84 -17.77 -7.63
CA LYS A 63 -0.21 -18.41 -6.84
C LYS A 63 -0.97 -17.44 -5.94
N THR A 64 -0.46 -16.23 -5.79
CA THR A 64 -0.98 -15.22 -4.87
C THR A 64 -1.28 -13.95 -5.63
N SER A 65 -2.53 -13.50 -5.57
CA SER A 65 -2.99 -12.22 -6.09
C SER A 65 -2.69 -11.08 -5.13
N LEU A 66 -2.71 -9.83 -5.62
CA LEU A 66 -2.59 -8.65 -4.76
C LEU A 66 -3.69 -8.60 -3.68
N LYS A 67 -4.92 -9.01 -4.03
CA LYS A 67 -6.06 -9.05 -3.09
C LYS A 67 -5.84 -10.01 -1.92
N GLU A 68 -5.10 -11.09 -2.14
CA GLU A 68 -4.72 -12.06 -1.10
C GLU A 68 -3.48 -11.61 -0.34
N LEU A 69 -2.54 -10.92 -1.01
CA LEU A 69 -1.30 -10.45 -0.39
C LEU A 69 -1.56 -9.38 0.68
N TYR A 70 -2.42 -8.40 0.41
CA TYR A 70 -2.71 -7.32 1.36
C TYR A 70 -3.15 -7.79 2.76
N PRO A 71 -4.16 -8.67 2.91
CA PRO A 71 -4.56 -9.14 4.24
C PRO A 71 -3.45 -9.94 4.94
N MET A 72 -2.68 -10.76 4.20
CA MET A 72 -1.55 -11.51 4.79
C MET A 72 -0.49 -10.58 5.39
N MET A 73 -0.14 -9.50 4.69
CA MET A 73 0.80 -8.50 5.18
C MET A 73 0.26 -7.78 6.43
N MET A 74 -1.01 -7.40 6.41
CA MET A 74 -1.65 -6.69 7.52
C MET A 74 -1.76 -7.58 8.76
N GLU A 75 -2.20 -8.82 8.60
CA GLU A 75 -2.29 -9.78 9.69
C GLU A 75 -0.92 -10.01 10.35
N ALA A 76 0.12 -10.19 9.54
CA ALA A 76 1.48 -10.34 10.04
C ALA A 76 1.95 -9.10 10.81
N ALA A 77 1.64 -7.89 10.33
CA ALA A 77 1.96 -6.64 11.01
C ALA A 77 1.21 -6.50 12.36
N PHE A 78 -0.09 -6.79 12.40
CA PHE A 78 -0.87 -6.76 13.64
C PHE A 78 -0.38 -7.76 14.67
N ARG A 79 -0.01 -8.97 14.21
CA ARG A 79 0.57 -9.99 15.09
C ARG A 79 1.87 -9.49 15.73
N ARG A 80 2.80 -8.96 14.92
CA ARG A 80 4.08 -8.41 15.42
C ARG A 80 3.89 -7.29 16.43
N ASN A 81 2.98 -6.36 16.16
CA ASN A 81 2.71 -5.24 17.07
C ASN A 81 2.05 -5.69 18.38
N ARG A 82 1.18 -6.71 18.34
CA ARG A 82 0.57 -7.30 19.55
C ARG A 82 1.61 -7.99 20.43
N ASP A 83 2.55 -8.67 19.79
CA ASP A 83 3.59 -9.44 20.48
C ASP A 83 4.79 -8.56 20.90
N GLU A 84 4.71 -7.23 20.73
CA GLU A 84 5.79 -6.25 20.98
C GLU A 84 7.10 -6.54 20.24
N LEU A 85 7.06 -7.37 19.20
CA LEU A 85 8.20 -7.71 18.35
C LEU A 85 8.36 -6.64 17.27
N CYS A 86 8.73 -5.44 17.69
CA CYS A 86 9.07 -4.32 16.80
C CYS A 86 10.60 -4.25 16.65
N PHE A 87 11.11 -4.47 15.44
CA PHE A 87 12.49 -4.16 15.05
C PHE A 87 12.48 -3.03 14.02
#